data_AF-A0A1I5LJ69-F1
#
_entry.id   AF-A0A1I5LJ69-F1
#
_cell.length_a   1.000
_cell.length_b   1.000
_cell.length_c   1.000
_cell.angle_alpha   90.00
_cell.angle_beta   90.00
_cell.angle_gamma   90.00
#
_symmetry.space_group_name_H-M   'P 1'
#
loop_
_entity.id
_entity.type
_entity.pdbx_description
1 polymer ?
#
loop_
_entity_poly.entity_id
_entity_poly.type
_entity_poly.pdbx_seq_one_letter_code
_entity_poly.pdbx_strand_id
1 'polypeptide(L)'
;MADAANIVSAEDGIEALAQLVASRWLERRSLPLIDERLSMETALRVRDKFLGLIQPLLGAPLGYKVAAITPPAQRDLGIREPLGGIYLAGMFSFANIAPIPVSYGNRPIVEAKLGLAIASGSAPCRGCGPRQACGWTRAGRG
;
A
#
# COMPACT_ATOMS: atom_id res chain seq x y z
N MET A 1 -13.36 3.56 -26.92
CA MET A 1 -14.28 2.56 -26.35
C MET A 1 -13.45 1.54 -25.62
N ALA A 2 -13.45 1.56 -24.28
CA ALA A 2 -12.81 0.50 -23.50
C ALA A 2 -13.64 -0.77 -23.65
N ASP A 3 -12.98 -1.86 -24.01
CA ASP A 3 -13.59 -3.17 -24.22
C ASP A 3 -14.18 -3.68 -22.90
N ALA A 4 -15.48 -4.02 -22.90
CA ALA A 4 -16.23 -4.47 -21.73
C ALA A 4 -15.83 -5.88 -21.24
N ALA A 5 -14.76 -6.46 -21.80
CA ALA A 5 -14.46 -7.87 -21.72
C ALA A 5 -13.63 -8.33 -20.51
N ASN A 6 -13.39 -7.51 -19.48
CA ASN A 6 -12.68 -7.98 -18.28
C ASN A 6 -12.91 -7.09 -17.06
N ILE A 7 -14.17 -6.86 -16.68
CA ILE A 7 -14.44 -6.36 -15.32
C ILE A 7 -14.42 -7.56 -14.40
N VAL A 8 -13.49 -7.59 -13.46
CA VAL A 8 -13.47 -8.59 -12.38
C VAL A 8 -14.54 -8.16 -11.39
N SER A 9 -15.55 -9.01 -11.20
CA SER A 9 -16.70 -8.67 -10.38
C SER A 9 -16.37 -8.86 -8.91
N ALA A 10 -16.99 -8.06 -8.04
CA ALA A 10 -16.91 -8.28 -6.59
C ALA A 10 -17.42 -9.69 -6.17
N GLU A 11 -18.15 -10.38 -7.06
CA GLU A 11 -18.67 -11.73 -6.86
C GLU A 11 -17.63 -12.84 -7.09
N ASP A 12 -16.50 -12.55 -7.75
CA ASP A 12 -15.40 -13.53 -7.95
C ASP A 12 -14.74 -13.94 -6.59
N GLY A 13 -15.08 -13.23 -5.53
CA GLY A 13 -14.69 -13.53 -4.16
C GLY A 13 -13.33 -12.94 -3.79
N ILE A 14 -13.19 -12.61 -2.51
CA ILE A 14 -12.00 -11.95 -1.94
C ILE A 14 -10.70 -12.69 -2.29
N GLU A 15 -10.73 -14.02 -2.28
CA GLU A 15 -9.57 -14.88 -2.52
C GLU A 15 -9.11 -14.80 -3.98
N ALA A 16 -10.04 -14.90 -4.95
CA ALA A 16 -9.70 -14.84 -6.36
C ALA A 16 -9.15 -13.45 -6.74
N LEU A 17 -9.78 -12.38 -6.22
CA LEU A 17 -9.28 -11.02 -6.47
C LEU A 17 -7.91 -10.80 -5.84
N ALA A 18 -7.65 -11.32 -4.63
CA ALA A 18 -6.32 -11.23 -4.02
C ALA A 18 -5.25 -11.98 -4.83
N GLN A 19 -5.56 -13.17 -5.34
CA GLN A 19 -4.67 -13.96 -6.21
C GLN A 19 -4.41 -13.27 -7.55
N LEU A 20 -5.44 -12.66 -8.15
CA LEU A 20 -5.28 -11.85 -9.35
C LEU A 20 -4.37 -10.65 -9.09
N VAL A 21 -4.58 -9.93 -7.98
CA VAL A 21 -3.73 -8.79 -7.63
C VAL A 21 -2.28 -9.22 -7.39
N ALA A 22 -2.07 -10.32 -6.67
CA ALA A 22 -0.75 -10.88 -6.41
C ALA A 22 -0.03 -11.28 -7.71
N SER A 23 -0.69 -12.04 -8.58
CA SER A 23 -0.10 -12.48 -9.85
C SER A 23 0.28 -11.31 -10.75
N ARG A 24 -0.62 -10.34 -10.94
CA ARG A 24 -0.35 -9.14 -11.76
C ARG A 24 0.75 -8.26 -11.18
N TRP A 25 0.82 -8.15 -9.85
CA TRP A 25 1.90 -7.44 -9.17
C TRP A 25 3.27 -8.10 -9.43
N LEU A 26 3.36 -9.43 -9.29
CA LEU A 26 4.58 -10.20 -9.54
C LEU A 26 5.01 -10.17 -11.01
N GLU A 27 4.04 -10.27 -11.92
CA GLU A 27 4.24 -10.17 -13.37
C GLU A 27 4.55 -8.74 -13.84
N ARG A 28 4.43 -7.73 -12.96
CA ARG A 28 4.56 -6.31 -13.29
C ARG A 28 3.62 -5.91 -14.43
N ARG A 29 2.36 -6.31 -14.32
CA ARG A 29 1.30 -6.01 -15.28
C ARG A 29 0.19 -5.20 -14.64
N SER A 30 -0.48 -4.37 -15.45
CA SER A 30 -1.69 -3.67 -15.02
C SER A 30 -2.77 -4.66 -14.60
N LEU A 31 -3.54 -4.27 -13.59
CA LEU A 31 -4.81 -4.91 -13.30
C LEU A 31 -5.83 -4.61 -14.41
N PRO A 32 -6.77 -5.53 -14.67
CA PRO A 32 -7.98 -5.19 -15.38
C PRO A 32 -8.80 -4.16 -14.58
N LEU A 33 -9.86 -3.61 -15.19
CA LEU A 33 -10.81 -2.78 -14.45
C LEU A 33 -11.50 -3.64 -13.38
N ILE A 34 -11.59 -3.10 -12.17
CA ILE A 34 -12.28 -3.73 -11.05
C ILE A 34 -13.64 -3.06 -10.94
N ASP A 35 -14.69 -3.83 -10.64
CA ASP A 35 -16.03 -3.30 -10.42
C ASP A 35 -16.01 -2.15 -9.40
N GLU A 36 -16.55 -1.00 -9.80
CA GLU A 36 -16.65 0.21 -8.98
C GLU A 36 -17.52 0.03 -7.73
N ARG A 37 -18.32 -1.05 -7.68
CA ARG A 37 -19.16 -1.39 -6.53
C ARG A 37 -18.40 -2.10 -5.39
N LEU A 38 -17.10 -2.33 -5.54
CA LEU A 38 -16.28 -2.94 -4.48
C LEU A 38 -16.30 -2.08 -3.21
N SER A 39 -16.85 -2.62 -2.13
CA SER A 39 -16.87 -1.91 -0.85
C SER A 39 -15.47 -1.76 -0.26
N MET A 40 -15.25 -0.68 0.51
CA MET A 40 -13.98 -0.46 1.22
C MET A 40 -13.63 -1.63 2.15
N GLU A 41 -14.61 -2.21 2.83
CA GLU A 41 -14.43 -3.40 3.67
C GLU A 41 -13.87 -4.58 2.86
N THR A 42 -14.45 -4.84 1.69
CA THR A 42 -13.97 -5.91 0.80
C THR A 42 -12.57 -5.61 0.28
N ALA A 43 -12.30 -4.36 -0.12
CA ALA A 43 -10.98 -3.93 -0.58
C ALA A 43 -9.90 -4.13 0.49
N LEU A 44 -10.19 -3.86 1.77
CA LEU A 44 -9.27 -4.11 2.88
C LEU A 44 -9.00 -5.61 3.08
N ARG A 45 -10.04 -6.45 3.01
CA ARG A 45 -9.90 -7.91 3.11
C ARG A 45 -9.07 -8.48 1.95
N VAL A 46 -9.27 -7.97 0.74
CA VAL A 46 -8.46 -8.32 -0.45
C VAL A 46 -7.00 -7.89 -0.25
N ARG A 47 -6.75 -6.67 0.25
CA ARG A 47 -5.40 -6.19 0.56
C ARG A 47 -4.69 -7.11 1.54
N ASP A 48 -5.36 -7.50 2.63
CA ASP A 48 -4.75 -8.34 3.66
C ASP A 48 -4.41 -9.74 3.12
N LYS A 49 -5.27 -10.30 2.27
CA LYS A 49 -5.01 -11.55 1.54
C LYS A 49 -3.86 -11.42 0.56
N PHE A 50 -3.84 -10.35 -0.25
CA PHE A 50 -2.73 -10.04 -1.15
C PHE A 50 -1.40 -9.94 -0.39
N LEU A 51 -1.38 -9.25 0.75
CA LEU A 51 -0.19 -9.15 1.61
C LEU A 51 0.27 -10.52 2.10
N GLY A 52 -0.65 -11.39 2.52
CA GLY A 52 -0.33 -12.77 2.89
C GLY A 52 0.32 -13.58 1.77
N LEU A 53 -0.04 -13.31 0.51
CA LEU A 53 0.53 -13.98 -0.67
C LEU A 53 1.95 -13.49 -1.00
N ILE A 54 2.26 -12.20 -0.78
CA ILE A 54 3.56 -11.63 -1.14
C ILE A 54 4.57 -11.59 0.03
N GLN A 55 4.11 -11.68 1.28
CA GLN A 55 4.98 -11.73 2.46
C GLN A 55 6.02 -12.85 2.45
N PRO A 56 5.72 -14.09 2.02
CA PRO A 56 6.74 -15.13 1.91
C PRO A 56 7.91 -14.76 0.98
N LEU A 57 7.68 -13.86 0.01
CA LEU A 57 8.68 -13.42 -0.96
C LEU A 57 9.44 -12.17 -0.52
N LEU A 58 8.76 -11.26 0.19
CA LEU A 58 9.30 -9.94 0.55
C LEU A 58 9.59 -9.80 2.05
N GLY A 59 9.34 -10.84 2.84
CA GLY A 59 9.57 -10.84 4.28
C GLY A 59 8.48 -10.10 5.09
N ALA A 60 8.79 -9.88 6.36
CA ALA A 60 7.86 -9.34 7.34
C ALA A 60 7.48 -7.87 7.05
N PRO A 61 6.32 -7.42 7.56
CA PRO A 61 5.99 -5.99 7.61
C PRO A 61 7.09 -5.18 8.30
N LEU A 62 7.58 -4.13 7.62
CA LEU A 62 8.62 -3.25 8.12
C LEU A 62 8.07 -1.87 8.54
N GLY A 63 6.96 -1.43 7.95
CA GLY A 63 6.37 -0.13 8.26
C GLY A 63 5.07 0.13 7.54
N TYR A 64 4.56 1.36 7.68
CA TYR A 64 3.28 1.77 7.14
C TYR A 64 3.41 3.00 6.26
N LYS A 65 2.46 3.13 5.34
CA LYS A 65 2.32 4.23 4.41
C LYS A 65 0.95 4.87 4.57
N VAL A 66 0.90 6.19 4.57
CA VAL A 66 -0.36 6.94 4.47
C VAL A 66 -0.42 7.67 3.13
N ALA A 67 -1.53 7.54 2.41
CA ALA A 67 -1.81 8.13 1.11
C ALA A 67 -3.11 8.95 1.13
N ALA A 68 -3.35 9.76 0.10
CA ALA A 68 -4.51 10.65 0.00
C ALA A 68 -4.71 11.53 1.26
N ILE A 69 -3.64 12.18 1.72
CA ILE A 69 -3.64 12.97 2.95
C ILE A 69 -4.22 14.39 2.79
N THR A 70 -4.55 14.80 1.56
CA THR A 70 -5.07 16.15 1.28
C THR A 70 -6.56 16.09 0.94
N PRO A 71 -7.35 17.13 1.29
CA PRO A 71 -8.77 17.16 0.93
C PRO A 71 -9.04 17.02 -0.58
N PRO A 72 -8.27 17.64 -1.50
CA PRO A 72 -8.46 17.41 -2.93
C PRO A 72 -8.31 15.94 -3.33
N ALA A 73 -7.24 15.27 -2.91
CA ALA A 73 -7.02 13.86 -3.24
C ALA A 73 -8.14 12.96 -2.71
N GLN A 74 -8.69 13.26 -1.53
CA GLN A 74 -9.80 12.51 -0.95
C GLN A 74 -11.09 12.71 -1.75
N ARG A 75 -11.41 13.95 -2.16
CA ARG A 75 -12.58 14.23 -3.01
C ARG A 75 -12.48 13.53 -4.36
N ASP A 76 -11.32 13.62 -5.01
CA ASP A 76 -11.12 13.05 -6.35
C ASP A 76 -11.25 11.52 -6.34
N LEU A 77 -10.94 10.88 -5.20
CA LEU A 77 -11.09 9.44 -4.97
C LEU A 77 -12.43 9.05 -4.32
N GLY A 78 -13.30 10.01 -3.98
CA GLY A 78 -14.57 9.73 -3.30
C GLY A 78 -14.44 9.17 -1.88
N ILE A 79 -13.30 9.34 -1.22
CA ILE A 79 -13.03 8.87 0.15
C ILE A 79 -13.09 10.02 1.16
N ARG A 80 -13.24 9.69 2.45
CA ARG A 80 -13.37 10.68 3.54
C ARG A 80 -12.19 10.69 4.50
N GLU A 81 -11.26 9.77 4.33
CA GLU A 81 -10.11 9.60 5.20
C GLU A 81 -8.91 9.08 4.40
N PRO A 82 -7.67 9.30 4.89
CA PRO A 82 -6.46 8.81 4.23
C PRO A 82 -6.42 7.28 4.12
N LEU A 83 -5.73 6.79 3.10
CA LEU A 83 -5.54 5.35 2.88
C LEU A 83 -4.26 4.84 3.54
N GLY A 84 -4.35 3.68 4.19
CA GLY A 84 -3.22 2.98 4.82
C GLY A 84 -2.67 1.84 3.96
N GLY A 85 -1.34 1.81 3.80
CA GLY A 85 -0.59 0.73 3.16
C GLY A 85 0.49 0.17 4.09
N ILE A 86 0.95 -1.05 3.79
CA ILE A 86 2.01 -1.73 4.54
C ILE A 86 3.23 -1.89 3.63
N TYR A 87 4.41 -1.55 4.15
CA TYR A 87 5.67 -1.88 3.52
C TYR A 87 6.22 -3.20 4.06
N LEU A 88 6.74 -4.03 3.16
CA LEU A 88 7.44 -5.27 3.51
C LEU A 88 8.95 -5.06 3.43
N ALA A 89 9.73 -5.80 4.23
CA ALA A 89 11.17 -5.59 4.38
C ALA A 89 11.94 -5.61 3.05
N GLY A 90 11.60 -6.53 2.15
CA GLY A 90 12.20 -6.68 0.82
C GLY A 90 11.96 -5.49 -0.11
N MET A 91 10.99 -4.61 0.18
CA MET A 91 10.80 -3.37 -0.57
C MET A 91 11.92 -2.33 -0.32
N PHE A 92 12.74 -2.53 0.73
CA PHE A 92 13.85 -1.66 1.10
C PHE A 92 15.21 -2.34 0.95
N SER A 93 15.30 -3.39 0.12
CA SER A 93 16.57 -4.11 -0.11
C SER A 93 17.60 -3.31 -0.92
N PHE A 94 17.22 -2.15 -1.46
CA PHE A 94 18.11 -1.29 -2.22
C PHE A 94 19.03 -0.49 -1.30
N ALA A 95 20.31 -0.43 -1.67
CA ALA A 95 21.23 0.49 -1.04
C ALA A 95 20.82 1.95 -1.32
N ASN A 96 21.29 2.86 -0.47
CA ASN A 96 21.11 4.30 -0.72
C ASN A 96 21.76 4.68 -2.07
N ILE A 97 21.08 5.53 -2.85
CA ILE A 97 21.53 6.01 -4.17
C ILE A 97 21.69 4.85 -5.20
N ALA A 98 21.08 3.68 -4.96
CA ALA A 98 21.12 2.59 -5.93
C ALA A 98 20.31 2.93 -7.20
N PRO A 99 20.82 2.60 -8.39
CA PRO A 99 20.01 2.67 -9.61
C PRO A 99 18.86 1.67 -9.53
N ILE A 100 17.65 2.14 -9.84
CA ILE A 100 16.45 1.30 -9.90
C ILE A 100 16.16 0.96 -11.38
N PRO A 101 16.02 -0.32 -11.74
CA PRO A 101 15.76 -0.68 -13.13
C PRO A 101 14.40 -0.16 -13.58
N VAL A 102 14.27 0.22 -14.85
CA VAL A 102 12.98 0.68 -15.42
C VAL A 102 11.89 -0.40 -15.32
N SER A 103 12.31 -1.67 -15.30
CA SER A 103 11.48 -2.85 -15.11
C SER A 103 11.15 -3.14 -13.63
N TYR A 104 11.45 -2.22 -12.70
CA TYR A 104 11.13 -2.41 -11.29
C TYR A 104 9.62 -2.61 -11.05
N GLY A 105 8.78 -1.90 -11.80
CA GLY A 105 7.33 -2.09 -11.81
C GLY A 105 6.72 -1.85 -13.19
N ASN A 106 5.42 -2.07 -13.32
CA ASN A 106 4.68 -1.87 -14.58
C ASN A 106 4.73 -0.40 -15.05
N ARG A 107 4.49 0.53 -14.12
CA ARG A 107 4.49 1.99 -14.32
C ARG A 107 4.96 2.66 -13.03
N PRO A 108 6.27 2.63 -12.73
CA PRO A 108 6.79 3.18 -11.48
C PRO A 108 6.59 4.70 -11.42
N ILE A 109 6.26 5.20 -10.23
CA ILE A 109 6.15 6.63 -9.92
C ILE A 109 7.07 6.90 -8.73
N VAL A 110 7.78 8.02 -8.76
CA VAL A 110 8.64 8.47 -7.66
C VAL A 110 7.92 9.55 -6.87
N GLU A 111 7.88 9.38 -5.55
CA GLU A 111 7.28 10.35 -4.63
C GLU A 111 8.30 10.72 -3.55
N ALA A 112 8.56 12.02 -3.34
CA ALA A 112 9.33 12.49 -2.20
C ALA A 112 8.48 12.45 -0.92
N LYS A 113 8.99 11.81 0.14
CA LYS A 113 8.28 11.66 1.42
C LYS A 113 9.23 11.74 2.61
N LEU A 114 8.68 12.19 3.74
CA LEU A 114 9.34 12.09 5.04
C LEU A 114 9.02 10.73 5.67
N GLY A 115 10.06 9.96 6.00
CA GLY A 115 9.94 8.73 6.78
C GLY A 115 10.08 9.01 8.27
N LEU A 116 9.30 8.31 9.09
CA LEU A 116 9.34 8.43 10.55
C LEU A 116 9.76 7.10 11.18
N ALA A 117 10.93 7.08 11.81
CA ALA A 117 11.40 5.94 12.58
C ALA A 117 10.83 6.00 13.99
N ILE A 118 10.00 5.01 14.32
CA ILE A 118 9.36 4.92 15.63
C ILE A 118 10.24 4.10 16.58
N ALA A 119 10.44 4.61 17.80
CA ALA A 119 11.17 3.91 18.86
C ALA A 119 10.41 2.65 19.31
N SER A 120 11.19 1.61 19.64
CA SER A 120 10.67 0.36 20.19
C SER A 120 9.89 0.61 21.50
N GLY A 121 8.73 -0.01 21.65
CA GLY A 121 7.86 0.12 22.83
C GLY A 121 6.78 1.21 22.74
N SER A 122 6.70 1.92 21.61
CA SER A 122 5.56 2.79 21.30
C SER A 122 4.29 1.96 21.07
N ALA A 123 3.20 2.32 21.76
CA ALA A 123 1.93 1.63 21.64
C ALA A 123 1.08 2.24 20.49
N PRO A 124 0.30 1.42 19.76
CA PRO A 124 -0.73 1.96 18.89
C PRO A 124 -1.69 2.80 19.72
N CYS A 125 -2.11 3.95 19.18
CA CYS A 125 -3.11 4.79 19.83
C CYS A 125 -4.22 5.16 18.86
N ARG A 126 -5.40 5.46 19.42
CA ARG A 126 -6.50 6.09 18.71
C ARG A 126 -6.56 7.57 19.10
N GLY A 127 -6.73 8.44 18.11
CA GLY A 127 -6.89 9.88 18.35
C GLY A 127 -5.63 10.63 18.79
N CYS A 128 -4.43 10.07 18.58
CA CYS A 128 -3.23 10.81 18.93
C CYS A 128 -3.04 12.06 18.07
N GLY A 129 -2.67 13.14 18.74
CA GLY A 129 -2.25 14.37 18.09
C GLY A 129 -0.79 14.32 17.61
N PRO A 130 -0.38 15.26 16.72
CA PRO A 130 0.97 15.32 16.19
C PRO A 130 2.07 15.38 17.26
N ARG A 131 1.81 16.07 18.40
CA ARG A 131 2.75 16.17 19.52
C ARG A 131 3.09 14.83 20.16
N GLN A 132 2.10 13.93 20.25
CA GLN A 132 2.30 12.60 20.82
C GLN A 132 3.10 11.72 19.87
N ALA A 133 2.84 11.81 18.56
CA ALA A 133 3.62 11.11 17.54
C ALA A 133 5.10 11.55 17.56
N CYS A 134 5.40 12.85 17.74
CA CYS A 134 6.77 13.34 17.89
C CYS A 134 7.51 12.67 19.07
N GLY A 135 6.83 12.45 20.19
CA GLY A 135 7.40 11.80 21.37
C GLY A 135 7.81 10.33 21.18
N TRP A 136 7.36 9.69 20.10
CA TRP A 136 7.70 8.30 19.77
C TRP A 136 8.83 8.17 18.76
N THR A 137 9.29 9.28 18.21
CA THR A 137 10.33 9.26 17.19
C THR A 137 11.67 8.96 17.84
N ARG A 138 12.46 8.09 17.23
CA ARG A 138 13.83 7.86 17.70
C ARG A 138 14.64 9.11 17.39
N ALA A 139 15.20 9.77 18.42
CA ALA A 139 16.23 10.78 18.19
C ALA A 139 17.38 10.13 17.42
N GLY A 140 17.73 10.68 16.26
CA GLY A 140 18.81 10.17 15.44
C GLY A 140 20.11 10.14 16.24
N ARG A 141 20.71 8.95 16.39
CA ARG A 141 22.14 8.87 16.69
C ARG A 141 22.84 9.00 15.34
N GLY A 142 23.55 10.12 15.17
CA GLY A 142 24.46 10.34 14.05
C GLY A 142 25.62 9.36 14.04
#